data_AF-A0A1V5V4S3-F1
#
_entry.id   AF-A0A1V5V4S3-F1
#
_cell.length_a   1.000
_cell.length_b   1.000
_cell.length_c   1.000
_cell.angle_alpha   90.00
_cell.angle_beta   90.00
_cell.angle_gamma   90.00
#
_symmetry.space_group_name_H-M   'P 1'
#
loop_
_entity.id
_entity.type
_entity.pdbx_description
1 polymer ?
#
loop_
_entity_poly.entity_id
_entity_poly.type
_entity_poly.pdbx_seq_one_letter_code
_entity_poly.pdbx_strand_id
1 'polypeptide(L)'
;MNKITWCCLLAALLCSCSREYIFAEKDRLTPQEEEAVIVYVCKFLRHDKKIKLTPEERSIIQDQKPDFAVQYRGYKEGLLSIRWKLPNYRVLLLQRTGKLLAEERADWVIRIISDTASGKLPKDSFGSQGEDLSLPPL
;
A
#
# COMPACT_ATOMS: atom_id res chain seq x y z
N MET A 1 -60.73 -11.38 4.69
CA MET A 1 -59.77 -10.30 4.99
C MET A 1 -58.78 -10.83 6.01
N ASN A 2 -57.47 -10.60 5.82
CA ASN A 2 -56.33 -10.78 6.75
C ASN A 2 -55.11 -11.35 6.01
N LYS A 3 -54.53 -10.54 5.11
CA LYS A 3 -53.26 -10.81 4.42
C LYS A 3 -52.23 -9.72 4.74
N ILE A 4 -52.09 -9.32 6.00
CA ILE A 4 -51.10 -8.30 6.39
C ILE A 4 -50.61 -8.57 7.81
N THR A 5 -49.87 -9.67 8.03
CA THR A 5 -49.26 -9.90 9.36
C THR A 5 -48.05 -10.84 9.34
N TRP A 6 -47.43 -11.07 8.19
CA TRP A 6 -46.30 -12.02 8.07
C TRP A 6 -45.08 -11.44 7.33
N CYS A 7 -45.03 -10.14 7.06
CA CYS A 7 -43.86 -9.51 6.41
C CYS A 7 -42.94 -8.75 7.38
N CYS A 8 -43.35 -8.48 8.62
CA CYS A 8 -42.53 -7.66 9.54
C CYS A 8 -41.52 -8.46 10.38
N LEU A 9 -41.63 -9.80 10.42
CA LEU A 9 -40.74 -10.64 11.25
C LEU A 9 -39.43 -11.06 10.55
N LEU A 10 -39.35 -10.96 9.22
CA LEU A 10 -38.14 -11.34 8.46
C LEU A 10 -37.17 -10.17 8.19
N ALA A 11 -37.60 -8.92 8.36
CA ALA A 11 -36.75 -7.75 8.13
C ALA A 11 -35.84 -7.40 9.32
N ALA A 12 -36.08 -7.98 10.51
CA ALA A 12 -35.33 -7.67 11.73
C ALA A 12 -34.03 -8.48 11.92
N LEU A 13 -33.81 -9.54 11.13
CA LEU A 13 -32.63 -10.42 11.24
C LEU A 13 -31.48 -10.08 10.29
N LEU A 14 -31.65 -9.09 9.41
CA LEU A 14 -30.60 -8.65 8.46
C LEU A 14 -29.96 -7.31 8.85
N CYS A 15 -30.23 -6.81 10.05
CA CYS A 15 -29.46 -5.73 10.64
C CYS A 15 -28.17 -6.31 11.25
N SER A 16 -27.34 -6.96 10.43
CA SER A 16 -25.94 -7.16 10.79
C SER A 16 -25.35 -5.77 10.91
N CYS A 17 -25.23 -5.30 12.14
CA CYS A 17 -24.48 -4.12 12.50
C CYS A 17 -23.08 -4.27 11.89
N SER A 18 -22.85 -3.62 10.74
CA SER A 18 -21.49 -3.29 10.33
C SER A 18 -21.00 -2.32 11.38
N ARG A 19 -20.45 -2.86 12.47
CA ARG A 19 -19.77 -2.06 13.48
C ARG A 19 -18.63 -1.40 12.72
N GLU A 20 -18.76 -0.10 12.43
CA GLU A 20 -17.67 0.68 11.88
C GLU A 20 -16.49 0.48 12.84
N TYR A 21 -15.47 -0.22 12.36
CA TYR A 21 -14.28 -0.50 13.15
C TYR A 21 -13.54 0.83 13.30
N ILE A 22 -13.63 1.44 14.48
CA ILE A 22 -12.91 2.67 14.80
C ILE A 22 -11.46 2.29 15.09
N PHE A 23 -10.55 2.67 14.17
CA PHE A 23 -9.12 2.38 14.30
C PHE A 23 -8.51 3.08 15.50
N ALA A 24 -7.98 2.30 16.43
CA ALA A 24 -7.22 2.81 17.57
C ALA A 24 -5.75 3.04 17.17
N GLU A 25 -5.03 3.86 17.94
CA GLU A 25 -3.60 4.11 17.71
C GLU A 25 -2.76 2.82 17.74
N LYS A 26 -3.12 1.88 18.62
CA LYS A 26 -2.49 0.56 18.73
C LYS A 26 -2.60 -0.31 17.46
N ASP A 27 -3.57 -0.01 16.60
CA ASP A 27 -3.79 -0.76 15.35
C ASP A 27 -2.86 -0.25 14.23
N ARG A 28 -2.18 0.88 14.46
CA ARG A 28 -1.27 1.50 13.50
C ARG A 28 0.14 0.96 13.67
N LEU A 29 0.92 1.07 12.61
CA LEU A 29 2.37 0.89 12.68
C LEU A 29 2.95 1.96 13.60
N THR A 30 3.88 1.55 14.45
CA THR A 30 4.70 2.50 15.21
C THR A 30 5.73 3.16 14.29
N PRO A 31 6.27 4.34 14.63
CA PRO A 31 7.32 4.97 13.83
C PRO A 31 8.56 4.07 13.61
N GLN A 32 8.86 3.21 14.58
CA GLN A 32 9.97 2.24 14.49
C GLN A 32 9.67 1.13 13.47
N GLU A 33 8.41 0.67 13.41
CA GLU A 33 7.97 -0.32 12.43
C GLU A 33 7.93 0.26 11.01
N GLU A 34 7.47 1.52 10.86
CA GLU A 34 7.50 2.22 9.58
C GLU A 34 8.95 2.33 9.06
N GLU A 35 9.89 2.74 9.92
CA GLU A 35 11.30 2.86 9.56
C GLU A 35 11.91 1.49 9.21
N ALA A 36 11.58 0.44 9.96
CA ALA A 36 12.05 -0.91 9.66
C ALA A 36 11.56 -1.39 8.27
N VAL A 37 10.31 -1.10 7.91
CA VAL A 37 9.77 -1.41 6.57
C VAL A 37 10.49 -0.62 5.49
N ILE A 38 10.76 0.67 5.71
CA ILE A 38 11.50 1.52 4.75
C ILE A 38 12.91 0.96 4.53
N VAL A 39 13.65 0.67 5.61
CA VAL A 39 15.01 0.10 5.55
C VAL A 39 15.01 -1.24 4.81
N TYR A 40 14.05 -2.11 5.10
CA TYR A 40 13.89 -3.39 4.41
C TYR A 40 13.71 -3.20 2.90
N VAL A 41 12.80 -2.32 2.50
CA VAL A 41 12.53 -2.01 1.09
C VAL A 41 13.76 -1.40 0.41
N CYS A 42 14.44 -0.44 1.04
CA CYS A 42 15.66 0.16 0.50
C CYS A 42 16.77 -0.87 0.29
N LYS A 43 16.92 -1.83 1.21
CA LYS A 43 17.88 -2.93 1.09
C LYS A 43 17.51 -3.86 -0.08
N PHE A 44 16.23 -4.20 -0.23
CA PHE A 44 15.78 -4.99 -1.37
C PHE A 44 16.09 -4.29 -2.70
N LEU A 45 15.68 -3.03 -2.84
CA LEU A 45 15.86 -2.24 -4.07
C LEU A 45 17.34 -2.07 -4.44
N ARG A 46 18.23 -2.01 -3.44
CA ARG A 46 19.68 -1.95 -3.64
C ARG A 46 20.22 -3.20 -4.34
N HIS A 47 19.71 -4.38 -3.99
CA HIS A 47 20.19 -5.66 -4.53
C HIS A 47 19.42 -6.15 -5.74
N ASP A 48 18.19 -5.65 -5.96
CA ASP A 48 17.38 -6.09 -7.07
C ASP A 48 17.91 -5.56 -8.43
N LYS A 49 18.08 -6.50 -9.36
CA LYS A 49 18.57 -6.27 -10.72
C LYS A 49 17.44 -6.21 -11.75
N LYS A 50 16.21 -6.58 -11.38
CA LYS A 50 15.06 -6.63 -12.30
C LYS A 50 14.49 -5.23 -12.50
N ILE A 51 14.42 -4.44 -11.43
CA ILE A 51 13.92 -3.07 -11.46
C ILE A 51 14.93 -2.16 -12.16
N LYS A 52 14.49 -1.55 -13.27
CA LYS A 52 15.27 -0.63 -14.08
C LYS A 52 15.36 0.76 -13.44
N LEU A 53 16.28 0.91 -12.48
CA LEU A 53 16.66 2.18 -11.85
C LEU A 53 18.04 2.64 -12.33
N THR A 54 18.16 3.91 -12.68
CA THR A 54 19.45 4.54 -12.96
C THR A 54 20.30 4.68 -11.67
N PRO A 55 21.62 4.89 -11.77
CA PRO A 55 22.45 5.15 -10.59
C PRO A 55 21.98 6.36 -9.77
N GLU A 56 21.52 7.42 -10.44
CA GLU A 56 20.96 8.61 -9.79
C GLU A 56 19.69 8.28 -9.00
N GLU A 57 18.76 7.53 -9.61
CA GLU A 57 17.52 7.09 -8.95
C GLU A 57 17.81 6.20 -7.74
N ARG A 58 18.84 5.35 -7.84
CA ARG A 58 19.29 4.53 -6.71
C ARG A 58 19.83 5.38 -5.57
N SER A 59 20.59 6.44 -5.85
CA SER A 59 21.05 7.38 -4.81
C SER A 59 19.86 8.02 -4.10
N ILE A 60 18.88 8.53 -4.86
CA ILE A 60 17.67 9.15 -4.31
C ILE A 60 16.94 8.20 -3.36
N ILE A 61 16.78 6.93 -3.72
CA ILE A 61 16.11 5.94 -2.88
C ILE A 61 16.88 5.68 -1.56
N GLN A 62 18.21 5.73 -1.58
CA GLN A 62 19.03 5.50 -0.38
C GLN A 62 19.11 6.75 0.51
N ASP A 63 19.13 7.94 -0.08
CA ASP A 63 19.44 9.18 0.62
C ASP A 63 18.18 9.95 1.07
N GLN A 64 17.04 9.73 0.40
CA GLN A 64 15.81 10.48 0.65
C GLN A 64 14.72 9.62 1.27
N LYS A 65 14.06 10.18 2.28
CA LYS A 65 12.90 9.55 2.93
C LYS A 65 11.72 9.49 1.93
N PRO A 66 11.08 8.33 1.74
CA PRO A 66 9.91 8.23 0.87
C PRO A 66 8.68 8.90 1.47
N ASP A 67 7.69 9.15 0.63
CA ASP A 67 6.31 9.32 1.09
C ASP A 67 5.79 7.95 1.54
N PHE A 68 5.46 7.81 2.83
CA PHE A 68 4.94 6.59 3.43
C PHE A 68 3.47 6.81 3.83
N ALA A 69 2.58 5.95 3.36
CA ALA A 69 1.16 6.06 3.63
C ALA A 69 0.53 4.69 3.87
N VAL A 70 -0.39 4.62 4.83
CA VAL A 70 -1.11 3.38 5.15
C VAL A 70 -2.60 3.66 5.25
N GLN A 71 -3.39 2.89 4.50
CA GLN A 71 -4.84 2.83 4.59
C GLN A 71 -5.21 1.61 5.44
N TYR A 72 -5.39 1.82 6.75
CA TYR A 72 -5.70 0.76 7.70
C TYR A 72 -7.09 0.16 7.47
N ARG A 73 -7.18 -1.16 7.62
CA ARG A 73 -8.41 -1.97 7.57
C ARG A 73 -8.55 -2.90 8.78
N GLY A 74 -7.50 -3.05 9.58
CA GLY A 74 -7.49 -3.77 10.86
C GLY A 74 -6.19 -3.53 11.63
N TYR A 75 -5.93 -4.35 12.65
CA TYR A 75 -4.68 -4.31 13.42
C TYR A 75 -3.47 -4.58 12.53
N LYS A 76 -2.66 -3.54 12.28
CA LYS A 76 -1.46 -3.58 11.41
C LYS A 76 -1.75 -4.25 10.07
N GLU A 77 -2.95 -3.98 9.56
CA GLU A 77 -3.50 -4.58 8.36
C GLU A 77 -4.12 -3.48 7.49
N GLY A 78 -3.89 -3.55 6.18
CA GLY A 78 -4.42 -2.57 5.25
C GLY A 78 -3.69 -2.54 3.92
N LEU A 79 -3.67 -1.36 3.29
CA LEU A 79 -2.87 -1.07 2.11
C LEU A 79 -1.75 -0.10 2.51
N LEU A 80 -0.52 -0.56 2.45
CA LEU A 80 0.69 0.25 2.64
C LEU A 80 1.23 0.68 1.28
N SER A 81 1.61 1.94 1.16
CA SER A 81 2.18 2.54 -0.05
C SER A 81 3.43 3.33 0.31
N ILE A 82 4.53 3.04 -0.38
CA ILE A 82 5.81 3.73 -0.26
C ILE A 82 6.15 4.32 -1.62
N ARG A 83 6.44 5.61 -1.65
CA ARG A 83 6.64 6.35 -2.90
C ARG A 83 7.90 7.20 -2.87
N TRP A 84 8.72 7.05 -3.90
CA TRP A 84 9.79 8.01 -4.22
C TRP A 84 9.45 8.77 -5.49
N LYS A 85 9.67 10.08 -5.44
CA LYS A 85 9.68 10.93 -6.63
C LYS A 85 11.07 10.82 -7.25
N LEU A 86 11.12 10.37 -8.49
CA LEU A 86 12.36 10.19 -9.23
C LEU A 86 12.50 11.30 -10.30
N PRO A 87 13.71 11.52 -10.84
CA PRO A 87 13.92 12.45 -11.95
C PRO A 87 13.10 12.06 -13.19
N ASN A 88 13.02 12.98 -14.16
CA ASN A 88 12.34 12.76 -15.44
C ASN A 88 10.85 12.36 -15.31
N TYR A 89 10.16 12.95 -14.32
CA TYR A 89 8.73 12.70 -14.07
C TYR A 89 8.40 11.23 -13.81
N ARG A 90 9.35 10.51 -13.21
CA ARG A 90 9.18 9.13 -12.79
C ARG A 90 8.81 9.05 -11.32
N VAL A 91 8.06 8.03 -10.97
CA VAL A 91 7.67 7.71 -9.60
C VAL A 91 7.90 6.23 -9.38
N LEU A 92 8.67 5.88 -8.34
CA LEU A 92 8.72 4.53 -7.83
C LEU A 92 7.65 4.38 -6.76
N LEU A 93 6.75 3.43 -6.94
CA LEU A 93 5.66 3.11 -6.03
C LEU A 93 5.76 1.63 -5.63
N LEU A 94 5.82 1.37 -4.34
CA LEU A 94 5.69 0.02 -3.79
C LEU A 94 4.43 -0.05 -2.96
N GLN A 95 3.65 -1.09 -3.15
CA GLN A 95 2.40 -1.31 -2.43
C GLN A 95 2.38 -2.69 -1.82
N ARG A 96 1.88 -2.79 -0.59
CA ARG A 96 1.63 -4.05 0.11
C ARG A 96 0.21 -4.06 0.64
N THR A 97 -0.48 -5.19 0.50
CA THR A 97 -1.83 -5.38 1.04
C THR A 97 -1.87 -6.47 2.11
N GLY A 98 -2.88 -6.41 2.98
CA GLY A 98 -3.08 -7.38 4.05
C GLY A 98 -2.28 -7.06 5.30
N LYS A 99 -1.77 -8.08 5.98
CA LYS A 99 -0.97 -7.94 7.20
C LYS A 99 0.39 -7.31 6.86
N LEU A 100 0.61 -6.09 7.33
CA LEU A 100 1.71 -5.23 6.89
C LEU A 100 3.08 -5.71 7.38
N LEU A 101 3.11 -6.40 8.52
CA LEU A 101 4.32 -6.95 9.15
C LEU A 101 4.43 -8.47 9.06
N ALA A 102 3.59 -9.14 8.26
CA ALA A 102 3.66 -10.60 8.16
C ALA A 102 4.95 -11.07 7.49
N GLU A 103 5.57 -12.10 8.06
CA GLU A 103 6.76 -12.80 7.56
C GLU A 103 6.44 -13.91 6.54
N GLU A 104 5.16 -14.19 6.28
CA GLU A 104 4.76 -15.21 5.31
C GLU A 104 4.33 -14.52 4.03
N ARG A 105 5.17 -14.60 2.97
CA ARG A 105 4.97 -14.04 1.62
C ARG A 105 4.38 -12.62 1.59
N ALA A 106 5.24 -11.66 1.37
CA ALA A 106 4.78 -10.30 1.20
C ALA A 106 4.35 -10.07 -0.27
N ASP A 107 3.03 -9.93 -0.49
CA ASP A 107 2.43 -9.54 -1.77
C ASP A 107 2.71 -8.07 -2.08
N TRP A 108 3.97 -7.80 -2.39
CA TRP A 108 4.39 -6.51 -2.85
C TRP A 108 4.12 -6.36 -4.34
N VAL A 109 3.63 -5.19 -4.69
CA VAL A 109 3.48 -4.72 -6.05
C VAL A 109 4.44 -3.55 -6.21
N ILE A 110 5.33 -3.62 -7.20
CA ILE A 110 6.33 -2.59 -7.46
C ILE A 110 6.04 -1.97 -8.82
N ARG A 111 5.96 -0.63 -8.87
CA ARG A 111 5.62 0.08 -10.10
C ARG A 111 6.58 1.23 -10.31
N ILE A 112 7.07 1.35 -11.54
CA ILE A 112 7.73 2.57 -12.01
C ILE A 112 6.74 3.24 -12.95
N ILE A 113 6.21 4.37 -12.51
CA ILE A 113 5.27 5.16 -13.27
C ILE A 113 6.05 6.29 -13.92
N SER A 114 5.99 6.39 -15.24
CA SER A 114 6.61 7.46 -16.01
C SER A 114 5.52 8.26 -16.70
N ASP A 115 5.46 9.57 -16.47
CA ASP A 115 4.60 10.44 -17.27
C ASP A 115 5.45 11.13 -18.35
N THR A 116 5.51 10.50 -19.53
CA THR A 116 6.21 11.05 -20.69
C THR A 116 5.39 12.08 -21.47
N ALA A 117 4.09 12.24 -21.17
CA ALA A 117 3.18 13.05 -21.97
C ALA A 117 2.93 14.44 -21.39
N SER A 118 2.99 14.63 -20.07
CA SER A 118 2.56 15.87 -19.41
C SER A 118 3.67 16.77 -18.90
N GLY A 119 4.91 16.28 -18.76
CA GLY A 119 6.00 17.02 -18.11
C GLY A 119 5.67 17.46 -16.68
N LYS A 120 4.74 16.76 -16.03
CA LYS A 120 4.34 16.98 -14.64
C LYS A 120 4.32 15.63 -13.93
N LEU A 121 4.74 15.62 -12.67
CA LEU A 121 4.59 14.45 -11.81
C LEU A 121 3.08 14.16 -11.69
N PRO A 122 2.60 12.96 -12.06
CA PRO A 122 1.19 12.64 -11.93
C PRO A 122 0.82 12.67 -10.45
N LYS A 123 -0.10 13.56 -10.09
CA LYS A 123 -0.50 13.77 -8.68
C LYS A 123 -1.19 12.53 -8.10
N ASP A 124 -1.84 11.71 -8.93
CA ASP A 124 -2.77 10.66 -8.48
C ASP A 124 -2.74 9.37 -9.33
N SER A 125 -1.61 8.98 -9.91
CA SER A 125 -1.55 7.74 -10.69
C SER A 125 -1.37 6.51 -9.78
N PHE A 126 -2.50 5.96 -9.32
CA PHE A 126 -2.61 4.59 -8.81
C PHE A 126 -3.01 3.67 -9.98
N GLY A 127 -2.04 2.96 -10.58
CA GLY A 127 -2.23 2.06 -11.76
C GLY A 127 -1.85 2.74 -13.07
N SER A 128 -1.14 2.13 -14.01
CA SER A 128 -1.42 0.83 -14.66
C SER A 128 -0.20 0.22 -15.39
N GLN A 129 1.04 0.60 -15.04
CA GLN A 129 2.26 0.00 -15.61
C GLN A 129 3.28 -0.36 -14.53
N GLY A 130 2.98 -1.43 -13.79
CA GLY A 130 3.89 -2.00 -12.80
C GLY A 130 4.29 -3.41 -13.17
N GLU A 131 5.56 -3.76 -12.99
CA GLU A 131 5.99 -5.14 -13.01
C GLU A 131 5.66 -5.75 -11.63
N ASP A 132 4.79 -6.76 -11.59
CA ASP A 132 4.49 -7.46 -10.34
C ASP A 132 5.75 -8.24 -9.90
N LEU A 133 6.44 -7.70 -8.89
CA LEU A 133 7.64 -8.30 -8.30
C LEU A 133 7.34 -8.64 -6.84
N SER A 134 7.28 -9.93 -6.53
CA SER A 134 7.16 -10.40 -5.15
C SER A 134 8.45 -10.09 -4.39
N LEU A 135 8.36 -9.33 -3.29
CA LEU A 135 9.46 -9.22 -2.35
C LEU A 135 9.53 -10.49 -1.47
N PRO A 136 10.73 -10.85 -0.99
CA PRO A 136 10.81 -11.81 0.11
C PRO A 136 10.05 -11.29 1.34
N PRO A 137 9.75 -12.17 2.30
CA PRO A 137 9.19 -11.73 3.57
C PRO A 137 10.16 -10.84 4.37
N LEU A 138 9.58 -10.03 5.26
CA LEU A 138 10.29 -9.11 6.15
C LEU A 138 11.32 -9.83 7.04
#